data_AF-A0A536QJ01-F1
#
_entry.id   AF-A0A536QJ01-F1
#
_cell.length_a   1.000
_cell.length_b   1.000
_cell.length_c   1.000
_cell.angle_alpha   90.00
_cell.angle_beta   90.00
_cell.angle_gamma   90.00
#
_symmetry.space_group_name_H-M   'P 1'
#
loop_
_entity.id
_entity.type
_entity.pdbx_description
1 polymer ?
#
loop_
_entity_poly.entity_id
_entity_poly.type
_entity_poly.pdbx_seq_one_letter_code
_entity_poly.pdbx_strand_id
1 'polypeptide(L)' 'MDFFCARPDHQGPEPTDALTMHEDRWAYCSAGKSESHDWQPTGGMSLEDVKGFALRHPIRRVDP' A
#
# COMPACT_ATOMS: atom_id res chain seq x y z
N MET A 1 8.57 6.40 1.12
CA MET A 1 7.65 5.34 1.60
C MET A 1 8.44 4.06 1.66
N ASP A 2 8.54 3.45 2.83
CA ASP A 2 9.30 2.22 3.04
C ASP A 2 8.44 0.97 2.83
N PHE A 3 7.12 1.12 3.01
CA PHE A 3 6.16 0.03 2.91
C PHE A 3 4.91 0.40 2.10
N PHE A 4 4.31 -0.63 1.52
CA PHE A 4 3.05 -0.57 0.80
C PHE A 4 2.12 -1.70 1.26
N CYS A 5 0.83 -1.39 1.42
CA CYS A 5 -0.19 -2.40 1.74
C CYS A 5 -0.55 -3.20 0.48
N ALA A 6 -0.18 -4.48 0.48
CA ALA A 6 -0.47 -5.44 -0.57
C ALA A 6 -1.83 -6.14 -0.42
N ARG A 7 -2.61 -5.81 0.64
CA ARG A 7 -3.87 -6.51 0.93
C ARG A 7 -4.89 -6.30 -0.20
N PRO A 8 -5.43 -7.35 -0.83
CA PRO A 8 -6.31 -7.20 -2.00
C PRO A 8 -7.59 -6.41 -1.75
N ASP A 9 -8.15 -6.51 -0.54
CA ASP A 9 -9.35 -5.78 -0.12
C ASP A 9 -9.06 -4.33 0.32
N HIS A 10 -7.79 -3.93 0.37
CA HIS A 10 -7.34 -2.56 0.55
C HIS A 10 -6.94 -1.90 -0.78
N GLN A 11 -6.97 -2.64 -1.89
CA GLN A 11 -6.81 -2.08 -3.23
C GLN A 11 -8.10 -1.35 -3.63
N GLY A 12 -7.95 -0.15 -4.18
CA GLY A 12 -9.06 0.68 -4.63
C GLY A 12 -8.75 1.32 -5.97
N PRO A 13 -9.79 1.72 -6.74
CA PRO A 13 -9.59 2.34 -8.05
C PRO A 13 -8.91 3.71 -7.95
N GLU A 14 -9.00 4.36 -6.80
CA GLU A 14 -8.42 5.68 -6.57
C GLU A 14 -7.50 5.64 -5.34
N PRO A 15 -6.19 5.93 -5.51
CA PRO A 15 -5.26 6.03 -4.40
C PRO A 15 -5.63 7.23 -3.52
N THR A 16 -5.80 6.99 -2.23
CA THR A 16 -5.95 8.08 -1.26
C THR A 16 -4.60 8.68 -0.86
N ASP A 17 -4.61 9.80 -0.15
CA ASP A 17 -3.42 10.39 0.48
C ASP A 17 -3.15 9.82 1.88
N ALA A 18 -3.76 8.69 2.23
CA ALA A 18 -3.65 8.12 3.56
C ALA A 18 -2.28 7.47 3.78
N LEU A 19 -1.44 8.18 4.53
CA LEU A 19 -0.16 7.70 5.04
C LEU A 19 -0.33 7.19 6.47
N THR A 20 0.36 6.10 6.78
CA THR A 20 0.41 5.55 8.13
C THR A 20 1.85 5.19 8.49
N MET A 21 2.09 4.85 9.75
CA MET A 21 3.39 4.41 10.24
C MET A 21 3.38 2.89 10.46
N HIS A 22 4.44 2.21 10.00
CA HIS A 22 4.70 0.80 10.27
C HIS A 22 6.18 0.64 10.65
N GLU A 23 6.47 0.05 11.81
CA GLU A 23 7.84 -0.10 12.33
C GLU A 23 8.63 1.21 12.35
N ASP A 24 8.00 2.29 12.85
CA ASP A 24 8.57 3.65 12.87
C ASP A 24 9.01 4.19 11.49
N ARG A 25 8.45 3.64 10.40
CA ARG A 25 8.68 4.07 9.03
C ARG A 25 7.38 4.40 8.30
N TRP A 26 7.47 5.26 7.28
CA TRP A 26 6.30 5.68 6.52
C TRP A 26 5.80 4.57 5.59
N ALA A 27 4.52 4.24 5.73
CA ALA A 27 3.82 3.23 4.96
C ALA A 27 2.62 3.81 4.23
N TYR A 28 2.31 3.23 3.08
CA TYR A 28 1.21 3.67 2.23
C TYR A 28 0.13 2.57 2.08
N CYS A 29 -1.12 2.92 2.34
CA CYS A 29 -2.28 2.07 2.09
C CYS A 29 -3.30 2.84 1.26
N SER A 30 -3.64 2.32 0.07
CA SER A 30 -4.61 2.97 -0.83
C SER A 30 -5.97 3.18 -0.19
N ALA A 31 -6.43 2.28 0.67
CA ALA A 31 -7.72 2.39 1.35
C ALA A 31 -7.69 3.22 2.65
N GLY A 32 -6.50 3.60 3.13
CA GLY A 32 -6.37 4.39 4.37
C GLY A 32 -6.99 3.76 5.63
N LYS A 33 -7.17 2.44 5.65
CA LYS A 33 -7.82 1.73 6.76
C LYS A 33 -6.87 1.52 7.93
N SER A 34 -7.42 1.40 9.14
CA SER A 34 -6.70 1.03 10.37
C SER A 34 -6.72 -0.48 10.67
N GLU A 35 -7.34 -1.28 9.79
CA GLU A 35 -7.39 -2.74 9.87
C GLU A 35 -6.00 -3.36 9.65
N SER A 36 -5.84 -4.66 9.89
CA SER A 36 -4.58 -5.37 9.59
C SER A 36 -4.13 -5.16 8.14
N HIS A 37 -2.84 -5.05 7.91
CA HIS A 37 -2.27 -4.83 6.59
C HIS A 37 -1.33 -5.96 6.19
N ASP A 38 -1.17 -6.17 4.90
CA ASP A 38 -0.11 -7.01 4.33
C ASP A 38 1.01 -6.08 3.84
N TRP A 39 1.93 -5.74 4.74
CA TRP A 39 2.98 -4.77 4.42
C TRP A 39 4.10 -5.41 3.60
N GLN A 40 4.37 -4.85 2.43
CA GLN A 40 5.47 -5.24 1.57
C GLN A 40 6.49 -4.10 1.48
N PRO A 41 7.80 -4.40 1.59
CA PRO A 41 8.84 -3.38 1.49
C PRO A 41 8.91 -2.85 0.05
N THR A 42 9.05 -1.54 -0.10
CA THR A 42 9.14 -0.88 -1.42
C THR A 42 10.58 -0.50 -1.80
N GLY A 43 11.51 -0.55 -0.84
CA GLY A 43 12.88 -0.05 -1.03
C GLY A 43 12.99 1.47 -1.02
N GLY A 44 12.02 2.20 -0.46
CA GLY A 44 12.10 3.65 -0.30
C GLY A 44 11.49 4.48 -1.44
N MET A 45 10.45 3.96 -2.11
CA MET A 45 9.74 4.67 -3.19
C MET A 45 9.17 6.02 -2.73
N SER A 46 9.07 6.98 -3.67
CA SER A 46 8.31 8.21 -3.42
C SER A 46 6.81 7.89 -3.26
N LEU A 47 6.04 8.85 -2.69
CA LEU A 47 4.58 8.68 -2.58
C LEU A 47 3.91 8.62 -3.96
N GLU A 48 4.41 9.37 -4.94
CA GLU A 48 3.89 9.34 -6.31
C GLU A 48 4.14 7.98 -6.96
N ASP A 49 5.34 7.44 -6.80
CA ASP A 49 5.72 6.14 -7.36
C ASP A 49 4.88 5.01 -6.78
N VAL A 50 4.67 4.98 -5.45
CA VAL A 50 3.89 3.91 -4.81
C VAL A 50 2.40 3.98 -5.19
N LYS A 51 1.83 5.18 -5.35
CA LYS A 51 0.46 5.33 -5.89
C LYS A 51 0.35 4.84 -7.31
N GLY A 52 1.32 5.20 -8.16
CA GLY A 52 1.40 4.70 -9.53
C GLY A 52 1.56 3.19 -9.59
N PHE A 53 2.34 2.59 -8.68
CA PHE A 53 2.50 1.15 -8.56
C PHE A 53 1.18 0.46 -8.20
N ALA A 54 0.48 0.95 -7.17
CA ALA A 54 -0.81 0.43 -6.72
C ALA A 54 -1.88 0.47 -7.83
N LEU A 55 -1.92 1.55 -8.61
CA LEU A 55 -2.82 1.68 -9.76
C LEU A 55 -2.53 0.67 -10.88
N ARG A 56 -1.25 0.38 -11.15
CA ARG A 56 -0.82 -0.47 -12.26
C ARG A 56 -0.80 -1.97 -11.93
N HIS A 57 -0.72 -2.31 -10.65
CA HIS A 57 -0.57 -3.69 -10.18
C HIS A 57 -1.67 -4.03 -9.18
N PRO A 58 -2.92 -4.23 -9.63
CA PRO A 58 -3.95 -4.76 -8.75
C PRO A 58 -3.48 -6.13 -8.25
N ILE A 59 -3.15 -6.19 -6.95
CA ILE A 59 -2.66 -7.42 -6.34
C ILE A 59 -3.81 -8.42 -6.36
N ARG A 60 -3.73 -9.34 -7.31
CA ARG A 60 -4.60 -10.50 -7.36
C ARG A 60 -4.31 -11.32 -6.12
N ARG A 61 -5.37 -11.73 -5.40
CA ARG A 61 -5.26 -12.79 -4.39
C ARG A 61 -4.54 -13.95 -5.07
N VAL A 62 -3.32 -14.24 -4.63
CA VAL A 62 -2.81 -15.60 -4.76
C VAL A 62 -3.57 -16.35 -3.68
N ASP A 63 -4.58 -17.13 -4.09
CA ASP A 63 -5.31 -18.00 -3.18
C ASP A 63 -4.32 -18.94 -2.45
N PRO A 64 -4.60 -19.28 -1.18
CA PRO A 64 -3.68 -19.98 -0.27
C PRO A 64 -3.25 -21.38 -0.74
#